data_AF-A0A1G2FKX6-F1
#
_entry.id   AF-A0A1G2FKX6-F1
#
_cell.length_a   1.000
_cell.length_b   1.000
_cell.length_c   1.000
_cell.angle_alpha   90.00
_cell.angle_beta   90.00
_cell.angle_gamma   90.00
#
_symmetry.space_group_name_H-M   'P 1'
#
loop_
_entity.id
_entity.type
_entity.pdbx_description
1 polymer ?
#
loop_
_entity_poly.entity_id
_entity_poly.type
_entity_poly.pdbx_seq_one_letter_code
_entity_poly.pdbx_strand_id
1 'polypeptide(L)'
;MLAFLKKSKYVLGLNARNLNYLRPSNSLRAIRIADNKLLTKKILRKASLPVLQNYGLIRQIKELKEFDWSTLPSTFTLKPNCGLGGQGILVVYGRKKKFPYPWIKADGRPVNIKDLENHILNILEGTFSLTSLPDIAFFEERIKLLKLFKPYVYRGIPDIRIIIYNSVPVMAQLRLPTKESSGRANLHQGGIGVGIDLGTGITTTAIHRGRLIEYVPGARLLLKGLQIPEWKEILKLAIQAQIVSRLNFLGVDIAIDREKGLIISELNARPGLSIQIANLSPLADRLLRVKGLKIKNPLKGAKISQDLFGGEVEETLEEVSGKKVIGINEPIEIPDRQSGKYPTMAKIDTGAYRTTISTNLARQLGLNEAMRYKKVRGALGLEERPIIEFSFILDKKLVSTEAFIADRSQLKYDIIVGRKDLKQFLVDPSKNIFMSQRVLEKVKEKRGIK
;
A
#
# COMPACT_ATOMS: atom_id res chain seq x y z
N MET A 1 7.28 -21.29 -29.19
CA MET A 1 7.28 -22.64 -28.57
C MET A 1 8.52 -22.90 -27.69
N LEU A 2 9.75 -22.68 -28.19
CA LEU A 2 11.00 -22.87 -27.43
C LEU A 2 11.13 -22.05 -26.13
N ALA A 3 10.70 -20.78 -26.13
CA ALA A 3 10.73 -19.94 -24.93
C ALA A 3 9.78 -20.42 -23.82
N PHE A 4 8.62 -20.97 -24.20
CA PHE A 4 7.66 -21.57 -23.27
C PHE A 4 8.22 -22.84 -22.63
N LEU A 5 8.84 -23.73 -23.42
CA LEU A 5 9.52 -24.93 -22.92
C LEU A 5 10.68 -24.58 -21.97
N LYS A 6 11.48 -23.56 -22.27
CA LYS A 6 12.52 -23.06 -21.35
C LYS A 6 11.93 -22.53 -20.04
N LYS A 7 10.85 -21.75 -20.08
CA LYS A 7 10.18 -21.22 -18.88
C LYS A 7 9.49 -22.31 -18.05
N SER A 8 8.98 -23.36 -18.67
CA SER A 8 8.29 -24.47 -17.99
C SER A 8 9.20 -25.19 -16.97
N LYS A 9 10.51 -25.27 -17.23
CA LYS A 9 11.51 -25.84 -16.31
C LYS A 9 11.61 -25.09 -14.97
N TYR A 10 11.15 -23.84 -14.92
CA TYR A 10 11.18 -23.00 -13.73
C TYR A 10 9.86 -22.99 -12.96
N VAL A 11 8.85 -23.74 -13.41
CA VAL A 11 7.63 -23.93 -12.60
C VAL A 11 8.02 -24.66 -11.32
N LEU A 12 7.78 -24.02 -10.19
CA LEU A 12 8.12 -24.59 -8.90
C LEU A 12 7.08 -25.65 -8.54
N GLY A 13 7.53 -26.87 -8.26
CA GLY A 13 6.73 -27.93 -7.65
C GLY A 13 6.77 -27.91 -6.11
N LEU A 14 5.82 -28.59 -5.45
CA LEU A 14 5.72 -28.63 -3.98
C LEU A 14 6.97 -29.24 -3.33
N ASN A 15 7.53 -30.30 -3.92
CA ASN A 15 8.74 -30.94 -3.40
C ASN A 15 9.94 -30.01 -3.51
N ALA A 16 10.16 -29.39 -4.66
CA ALA A 16 11.22 -28.40 -4.87
C ALA A 16 11.08 -27.19 -3.93
N ARG A 17 9.85 -26.67 -3.73
CA ARG A 17 9.57 -25.61 -2.75
C ARG A 17 10.04 -26.02 -1.35
N ASN A 18 9.66 -27.22 -0.92
CA ASN A 18 9.97 -27.71 0.42
C ASN A 18 11.46 -27.93 0.64
N LEU A 19 12.12 -28.59 -0.32
CA LEU A 19 13.53 -28.98 -0.22
C LEU A 19 14.50 -27.80 -0.44
N ASN A 20 14.21 -26.92 -1.39
CA ASN A 20 15.18 -25.89 -1.81
C ASN A 20 15.00 -24.55 -1.10
N TYR A 21 13.80 -24.25 -0.60
CA TYR A 21 13.47 -22.92 -0.05
C TYR A 21 12.98 -23.00 1.39
N LEU A 22 11.98 -23.85 1.67
CA LEU A 22 11.38 -23.92 3.00
C LEU A 22 12.33 -24.51 4.04
N ARG A 23 12.77 -25.77 3.87
CA ARG A 23 13.62 -26.46 4.85
C ARG A 23 14.97 -25.76 5.08
N PRO A 24 15.69 -25.29 4.05
CA PRO A 24 16.99 -24.66 4.26
C PRO A 24 16.89 -23.26 4.88
N SER A 25 15.74 -22.59 4.72
CA SER A 25 15.64 -21.17 5.06
C SER A 25 14.72 -20.85 6.24
N ASN A 26 13.87 -21.78 6.66
CA ASN A 26 12.95 -21.58 7.78
C ASN A 26 13.26 -22.53 8.94
N SER A 27 13.51 -21.97 10.13
CA SER A 27 13.65 -22.77 11.35
C SER A 27 12.32 -23.43 11.74
N LEU A 28 12.38 -24.61 12.37
CA LEU A 28 11.20 -25.30 12.90
C LEU A 28 10.40 -24.42 13.88
N ARG A 29 11.09 -23.60 14.68
CA ARG A 29 10.44 -22.66 15.60
C ARG A 29 9.63 -21.59 14.87
N ALA A 30 10.19 -21.00 13.81
CA ALA A 30 9.49 -19.99 13.02
C ALA A 30 8.27 -20.58 12.30
N ILE A 31 8.39 -21.81 11.80
CA ILE A 31 7.27 -22.54 11.19
C ILE A 31 6.15 -22.78 12.21
N ARG A 32 6.48 -23.26 13.41
CA ARG A 32 5.50 -23.46 14.49
C ARG A 32 4.77 -22.16 14.89
N ILE A 33 5.46 -21.02 14.83
CA ILE A 33 4.83 -19.71 15.10
C ILE A 33 3.81 -19.37 14.01
N ALA A 34 4.16 -19.54 12.73
CA ALA A 34 3.25 -19.27 11.61
C ALA A 34 2.06 -20.23 11.55
N ASP A 35 2.26 -21.51 11.90
CA ASP A 35 1.18 -22.50 11.96
C ASP A 35 0.16 -22.22 13.09
N ASN A 36 0.47 -21.32 14.03
CA ASN A 36 -0.38 -20.93 15.14
C ASN A 36 -0.83 -19.46 15.01
N LYS A 37 -2.11 -19.24 14.68
CA LYS A 37 -2.67 -17.90 14.45
C LYS A 37 -2.54 -16.98 15.66
N LEU A 38 -2.70 -17.50 16.88
CA LEU A 38 -2.58 -16.72 18.12
C LEU A 38 -1.13 -16.28 18.38
N LEU A 39 -0.15 -17.17 18.19
CA LEU A 39 1.27 -16.84 18.31
C LEU A 39 1.71 -15.84 17.24
N THR A 40 1.28 -16.06 15.99
CA THR A 40 1.51 -15.14 14.88
C THR A 40 1.02 -13.73 15.21
N LYS A 41 -0.23 -13.59 15.67
CA LYS A 41 -0.76 -12.28 16.11
C LYS A 41 0.04 -11.67 17.26
N LYS A 42 0.46 -12.49 18.23
CA LYS A 42 1.25 -12.01 19.37
C LYS A 42 2.57 -11.38 18.91
N ILE A 43 3.30 -12.03 17.98
CA ILE A 43 4.57 -11.50 17.49
C ILE A 43 4.38 -10.26 16.61
N LEU A 44 3.36 -10.25 15.75
CA LEU A 44 3.05 -9.13 14.86
C LEU A 44 2.65 -7.89 15.66
N ARG A 45 1.75 -8.06 16.64
CA ARG A 45 1.31 -6.98 17.53
C ARG A 45 2.46 -6.42 18.37
N LYS A 46 3.37 -7.26 18.86
CA LYS A 46 4.56 -6.80 19.60
C LYS A 46 5.48 -5.93 18.74
N ALA A 47 5.45 -6.11 17.42
CA ALA A 47 6.17 -5.29 16.46
C ALA A 47 5.33 -4.14 15.88
N SER A 48 4.18 -3.82 16.51
CA SER A 48 3.26 -2.78 16.07
C SER A 48 2.73 -2.96 14.65
N LEU A 49 2.65 -4.20 14.17
CA LEU A 49 2.05 -4.51 12.88
C LEU A 49 0.54 -4.70 13.00
N PRO A 50 -0.25 -4.21 12.02
CA PRO A 50 -1.70 -4.22 12.08
C PRO A 50 -2.26 -5.64 12.03
N VAL A 51 -2.92 -6.03 13.12
CA VAL A 51 -3.66 -7.28 13.27
C VAL A 51 -5.00 -6.99 13.93
N LEU A 52 -5.96 -7.89 13.75
CA LEU A 52 -7.28 -7.76 14.35
C LEU A 52 -7.27 -8.04 15.86
N GLN A 53 -8.20 -7.42 16.56
CA GLN A 53 -8.39 -7.64 17.99
C GLN A 53 -9.06 -8.99 18.25
N ASN A 54 -8.60 -9.70 19.28
CA ASN A 54 -9.30 -10.87 19.81
C ASN A 54 -10.26 -10.43 20.92
N TYR A 55 -11.47 -10.99 20.93
CA TYR A 55 -12.48 -10.72 21.97
C TYR A 55 -12.51 -11.79 23.05
N GLY A 56 -12.18 -13.04 22.71
CA GLY A 56 -12.20 -14.15 23.66
C GLY A 56 -11.47 -15.37 23.12
N LEU A 57 -10.99 -16.23 24.03
CA LEU A 57 -10.34 -17.48 23.71
C LEU A 57 -10.95 -18.59 24.57
N ILE A 58 -11.12 -19.77 23.98
CA ILE A 58 -11.66 -20.95 24.65
C ILE A 58 -10.76 -22.13 24.27
N ARG A 59 -10.06 -22.66 25.27
CA ARG A 59 -9.07 -23.74 25.15
C ARG A 59 -9.61 -25.09 25.59
N GLN A 60 -10.65 -25.08 26.43
CA GLN A 60 -11.19 -26.26 27.08
C GLN A 60 -12.68 -26.07 27.39
N ILE A 61 -13.37 -27.18 27.62
CA ILE A 61 -14.82 -27.22 27.88
C ILE A 61 -15.20 -26.40 29.12
N LYS A 62 -14.35 -26.37 30.16
CA LYS A 62 -14.59 -25.55 31.35
C LYS A 62 -14.68 -24.06 31.01
N GLU A 63 -13.75 -23.55 30.21
CA GLU A 63 -13.75 -22.16 29.75
C GLU A 63 -14.97 -21.84 28.87
N LEU A 64 -15.47 -22.82 28.09
CA LEU A 64 -16.69 -22.65 27.32
C LEU A 64 -17.92 -22.46 28.22
N LYS A 65 -18.05 -23.29 29.27
CA LYS A 65 -19.18 -23.23 30.22
C LYS A 65 -19.21 -21.93 31.02
N GLU A 66 -18.04 -21.37 31.31
CA GLU A 66 -17.87 -20.14 32.08
C GLU A 66 -17.82 -18.88 31.19
N PHE A 67 -17.95 -19.02 29.86
CA PHE A 67 -17.80 -17.91 28.93
C PHE A 67 -18.96 -16.92 29.00
N ASP A 68 -18.66 -15.65 29.30
CA ASP A 68 -19.65 -14.57 29.28
C ASP A 68 -19.94 -14.07 27.85
N TRP A 69 -21.04 -14.56 27.28
CA TRP A 69 -21.53 -14.21 25.95
C TRP A 69 -21.95 -12.73 25.79
N SER A 70 -22.16 -12.00 26.89
CA SER A 70 -22.53 -10.58 26.85
C SER A 70 -21.38 -9.68 26.41
N THR A 71 -20.14 -10.14 26.60
CA THR A 71 -18.91 -9.45 26.20
C THR A 71 -18.67 -9.42 24.69
N LEU A 72 -19.33 -10.31 23.94
CA LEU A 72 -19.18 -10.37 22.49
C LEU A 72 -19.95 -9.23 21.79
N PRO A 73 -19.31 -8.54 20.83
CA PRO A 73 -19.99 -7.51 20.05
C PRO A 73 -21.08 -8.09 19.14
N SER A 74 -21.84 -7.20 18.51
CA SER A 74 -22.86 -7.59 17.52
C SER A 74 -22.27 -8.26 16.28
N THR A 75 -20.97 -8.06 16.00
CA THR A 75 -20.28 -8.65 14.85
C THR A 75 -18.91 -9.18 15.24
N PHE A 76 -18.59 -10.41 14.86
CA PHE A 76 -17.30 -11.02 15.14
C PHE A 76 -17.03 -12.16 14.15
N THR A 77 -15.85 -12.75 14.23
CA THR A 77 -15.52 -14.02 13.59
C THR A 77 -15.05 -15.02 14.63
N LEU A 78 -15.62 -16.23 14.61
CA LEU A 78 -15.18 -17.36 15.43
C LEU A 78 -14.31 -18.27 14.55
N LYS A 79 -13.10 -18.60 15.02
CA LYS A 79 -12.12 -19.34 14.22
C LYS A 79 -11.37 -20.40 15.06
N PRO A 80 -11.00 -21.53 14.45
CA PRO A 80 -9.98 -22.42 14.98
C PRO A 80 -8.57 -21.79 14.84
N ASN A 81 -7.72 -21.99 15.83
CA ASN A 81 -6.34 -21.51 15.81
C ASN A 81 -5.47 -22.22 14.76
N CYS A 82 -5.62 -23.54 14.60
CA CYS A 82 -4.86 -24.38 13.67
C CYS A 82 -5.69 -24.90 12.48
N GLY A 83 -6.88 -24.33 12.24
CA GLY A 83 -7.79 -24.83 11.19
C GLY A 83 -7.25 -24.70 9.76
N LEU A 84 -7.64 -25.64 8.89
CA LEU A 84 -7.16 -25.78 7.51
C LEU A 84 -8.10 -25.12 6.50
N GLY A 85 -7.54 -24.36 5.55
CA GLY A 85 -8.27 -23.91 4.36
C GLY A 85 -9.52 -23.07 4.64
N GLY A 86 -9.58 -22.40 5.79
CA GLY A 86 -10.74 -21.63 6.23
C GLY A 86 -11.90 -22.45 6.78
N GLN A 87 -11.72 -23.77 7.00
CA GLN A 87 -12.68 -24.59 7.72
C GLN A 87 -12.80 -24.14 9.18
N GLY A 88 -13.98 -24.37 9.78
CA GLY A 88 -14.28 -23.94 11.13
C GLY A 88 -14.48 -22.43 11.31
N ILE A 89 -14.28 -21.60 10.28
CA ILE A 89 -14.52 -20.16 10.34
C ILE A 89 -16.02 -19.87 10.26
N LEU A 90 -16.55 -19.24 11.31
CA LEU A 90 -17.93 -18.76 11.39
C LEU A 90 -17.92 -17.23 11.47
N VAL A 91 -18.56 -16.56 10.51
CA VAL A 91 -18.59 -15.10 10.40
C VAL A 91 -19.97 -14.56 10.80
N VAL A 92 -19.99 -13.65 11.78
CA VAL A 92 -21.20 -13.00 12.31
C VAL A 92 -21.26 -11.53 11.87
N TYR A 93 -22.35 -11.15 11.22
CA TYR A 93 -22.55 -9.83 10.61
C TYR A 93 -23.41 -8.88 11.44
N GLY A 94 -24.13 -9.39 12.43
CA GLY A 94 -25.00 -8.58 13.27
C GLY A 94 -25.68 -9.41 14.36
N ARG A 95 -26.43 -8.72 15.20
CA ARG A 95 -27.30 -9.28 16.23
C ARG A 95 -28.68 -8.67 16.10
N LYS A 96 -29.74 -9.50 16.14
CA LYS A 96 -31.11 -8.97 16.09
C LYS A 96 -31.40 -8.15 17.34
N LYS A 97 -32.25 -7.11 17.19
CA LYS A 97 -32.70 -6.24 18.28
C LYS A 97 -33.90 -6.76 19.07
N LYS A 98 -34.52 -7.86 18.63
CA LYS A 98 -35.67 -8.48 19.31
C LYS A 98 -35.24 -9.76 20.00
N PHE A 99 -35.78 -10.02 21.18
CA PHE A 99 -35.60 -11.27 21.93
C PHE A 99 -35.89 -12.48 21.02
N PRO A 100 -35.07 -13.55 21.00
CA PRO A 100 -33.95 -13.87 21.89
C PRO A 100 -32.58 -13.28 21.47
N TYR A 101 -32.57 -12.19 20.69
CA TYR A 101 -31.35 -11.50 20.21
C TYR A 101 -30.33 -12.41 19.50
N PRO A 102 -30.74 -13.29 18.58
CA PRO A 102 -29.80 -14.17 17.90
C PRO A 102 -28.80 -13.36 17.06
N TRP A 103 -27.58 -13.88 16.97
CA TRP A 103 -26.61 -13.41 15.99
C TRP A 103 -27.01 -13.85 14.58
N ILE A 104 -26.50 -13.15 13.58
CA ILE A 104 -26.81 -13.39 12.16
C ILE A 104 -25.51 -13.69 11.42
N LYS A 105 -25.47 -14.84 10.76
CA LYS A 105 -24.34 -15.25 9.91
C LYS A 105 -24.29 -14.43 8.61
N ALA A 106 -23.16 -14.54 7.91
CA ALA A 106 -22.96 -14.01 6.57
C ALA A 106 -24.03 -14.44 5.55
N ASP A 107 -24.65 -15.60 5.76
CA ASP A 107 -25.68 -16.16 4.88
C ASP A 107 -27.11 -15.76 5.29
N GLY A 108 -27.27 -14.97 6.35
CA GLY A 108 -28.55 -14.51 6.88
C GLY A 108 -29.21 -15.45 7.89
N ARG A 109 -28.67 -16.66 8.09
CA ARG A 109 -29.23 -17.60 9.08
C ARG A 109 -28.93 -17.12 10.51
N PRO A 110 -29.89 -17.26 11.44
CA PRO A 110 -29.65 -16.99 12.85
C PRO A 110 -28.68 -18.01 13.45
N VAL A 111 -27.96 -17.57 14.48
CA VAL A 111 -27.07 -18.37 15.32
C VAL A 111 -27.31 -17.96 16.76
N ASN A 112 -27.66 -18.94 17.59
CA ASN A 112 -27.84 -18.78 19.03
C ASN A 112 -26.58 -19.24 19.80
N ILE A 113 -26.61 -19.13 21.12
CA ILE A 113 -25.50 -19.55 21.99
C ILE A 113 -25.20 -21.04 21.83
N LYS A 114 -26.23 -21.91 21.86
CA LYS A 114 -26.08 -23.35 21.73
C LYS A 114 -25.43 -23.77 20.40
N ASP A 115 -25.74 -23.07 19.31
CA ASP A 115 -25.09 -23.28 18.02
C ASP A 115 -23.59 -22.94 18.07
N LEU A 116 -23.23 -21.85 18.76
CA LEU A 116 -21.84 -21.44 18.96
C LEU A 116 -21.09 -22.42 19.86
N GLU A 117 -21.72 -22.87 20.96
CA GLU A 117 -21.18 -23.90 21.86
C GLU A 117 -20.85 -25.18 21.10
N ASN A 118 -21.81 -25.72 20.34
CA ASN A 118 -21.60 -26.92 19.52
C ASN A 118 -20.48 -26.72 18.50
N HIS A 119 -20.40 -25.54 17.87
CA HIS A 119 -19.34 -25.24 16.92
C HIS A 119 -17.96 -25.14 17.60
N ILE A 120 -17.89 -24.60 18.81
CA ILE A 120 -16.67 -24.53 19.60
C ILE A 120 -16.23 -25.92 20.05
N LEU A 121 -17.15 -26.79 20.47
CA LEU A 121 -16.84 -28.18 20.80
C LEU A 121 -16.21 -28.90 19.62
N ASN A 122 -16.76 -28.75 18.41
CA ASN A 122 -16.15 -29.30 17.19
C ASN A 122 -14.73 -28.76 16.94
N ILE A 123 -14.46 -27.49 17.26
CA ILE A 123 -13.10 -26.92 17.19
C ILE A 123 -12.19 -27.57 18.24
N LEU A 124 -12.63 -27.66 19.50
CA LEU A 124 -11.85 -28.23 20.59
C LEU A 124 -11.52 -29.71 20.37
N GLU A 125 -12.41 -30.46 19.72
CA GLU A 125 -12.20 -31.87 19.32
C GLU A 125 -11.31 -32.00 18.08
N GLY A 126 -10.93 -30.90 17.43
CA GLY A 126 -10.00 -30.92 16.31
C GLY A 126 -10.64 -31.19 14.95
N THR A 127 -11.97 -31.14 14.83
CA THR A 127 -12.74 -31.44 13.59
C THR A 127 -12.24 -30.66 12.36
N PHE A 128 -11.75 -29.45 12.56
CA PHE A 128 -11.29 -28.56 11.47
C PHE A 128 -9.76 -28.50 11.31
N SER A 129 -9.03 -29.26 12.12
CA SER A 129 -7.57 -29.34 12.07
C SER A 129 -7.12 -30.43 11.08
N LEU A 130 -5.95 -30.27 10.46
CA LEU A 130 -5.41 -31.25 9.51
C LEU A 130 -5.15 -32.62 10.16
N THR A 131 -4.83 -32.65 11.46
CA THR A 131 -4.37 -33.83 12.18
C THR A 131 -5.40 -34.35 13.19
N SER A 132 -6.61 -33.81 13.17
CA SER A 132 -7.67 -34.09 14.15
C SER A 132 -7.20 -33.95 15.60
N LEU A 133 -6.25 -33.04 15.84
CA LEU A 133 -5.73 -32.74 17.17
C LEU A 133 -6.59 -31.66 17.82
N PRO A 134 -6.73 -31.68 19.16
CA PRO A 134 -7.42 -30.63 19.89
C PRO A 134 -6.89 -29.24 19.56
N ASP A 135 -7.79 -28.27 19.39
CA ASP A 135 -7.47 -26.91 18.98
C ASP A 135 -8.06 -25.87 19.95
N ILE A 136 -7.74 -24.60 19.71
CA ILE A 136 -8.26 -23.46 20.47
C ILE A 136 -9.26 -22.72 19.60
N ALA A 137 -10.46 -22.50 20.13
CA ALA A 137 -11.44 -21.60 19.54
C ALA A 137 -11.17 -20.17 20.00
N PHE A 138 -11.24 -19.20 19.10
CA PHE A 138 -11.13 -17.79 19.49
C PHE A 138 -12.08 -16.90 18.69
N PHE A 139 -12.55 -15.85 19.36
CA PHE A 139 -13.33 -14.79 18.77
C PHE A 139 -12.43 -13.62 18.39
N GLU A 140 -12.66 -13.09 17.21
CA GLU A 140 -11.89 -12.01 16.63
C GLU A 140 -12.83 -10.97 16.02
N GLU A 141 -12.34 -9.75 15.93
CA GLU A 141 -12.93 -8.72 15.12
C GLU A 141 -13.16 -9.17 13.67
N ARG A 142 -14.26 -8.71 13.08
CA ARG A 142 -14.60 -9.00 11.68
C ARG A 142 -14.11 -7.87 10.78
N ILE A 143 -13.38 -8.24 9.72
CA ILE A 143 -12.98 -7.31 8.67
C ILE A 143 -14.22 -6.80 7.92
N LYS A 144 -14.23 -5.51 7.62
CA LYS A 144 -15.26 -4.81 6.87
C LYS A 144 -14.81 -4.62 5.43
N LEU A 145 -15.63 -5.15 4.52
CA LEU A 145 -15.37 -5.14 3.08
C LEU A 145 -15.18 -3.71 2.54
N LEU A 146 -14.03 -3.47 1.92
CA LEU A 146 -13.77 -2.24 1.16
C LEU A 146 -14.73 -2.16 -0.03
N LYS A 147 -15.32 -0.98 -0.26
CA LYS A 147 -16.31 -0.75 -1.32
C LYS A 147 -15.80 -1.16 -2.71
N LEU A 148 -14.51 -0.93 -2.98
CA LEU A 148 -13.82 -1.31 -4.21
C LEU A 148 -14.03 -2.78 -4.59
N PHE A 149 -13.97 -3.69 -3.61
CA PHE A 149 -14.07 -5.13 -3.86
C PHE A 149 -15.50 -5.66 -3.90
N LYS A 150 -16.49 -4.85 -3.48
CA LYS A 150 -17.90 -5.28 -3.40
C LYS A 150 -18.44 -5.91 -4.69
N PRO A 151 -18.14 -5.40 -5.90
CA PRO A 151 -18.62 -6.00 -7.15
C PRO A 151 -17.98 -7.36 -7.49
N TYR A 152 -16.81 -7.67 -6.91
CA TYR A 152 -15.97 -8.81 -7.30
C TYR A 152 -16.11 -10.04 -6.39
N VAL A 153 -16.77 -9.89 -5.23
CA VAL A 153 -16.79 -10.93 -4.19
C VAL A 153 -18.20 -11.39 -3.88
N TYR A 154 -18.36 -12.70 -3.66
CA TYR A 154 -19.57 -13.28 -3.11
C TYR A 154 -19.38 -13.54 -1.63
N ARG A 155 -19.89 -12.65 -0.78
CA ARG A 155 -19.81 -12.76 0.69
C ARG A 155 -18.34 -12.88 1.17
N GLY A 156 -18.08 -12.64 2.45
CA GLY A 156 -16.71 -12.70 2.98
C GLY A 156 -15.79 -11.58 2.48
N ILE A 157 -14.49 -11.81 2.60
CA ILE A 157 -13.44 -10.80 2.49
C ILE A 157 -12.36 -11.28 1.53
N PRO A 158 -12.00 -10.50 0.50
CA PRO A 158 -10.85 -10.80 -0.33
C PRO A 158 -9.56 -10.51 0.42
N ASP A 159 -8.50 -11.21 0.05
CA ASP A 159 -7.18 -10.98 0.60
C ASP A 159 -6.11 -11.00 -0.49
N ILE A 160 -4.99 -10.39 -0.17
CA ILE A 160 -3.84 -10.22 -1.04
C ILE A 160 -2.76 -11.13 -0.49
N ARG A 161 -2.47 -12.19 -1.23
CA ARG A 161 -1.39 -13.10 -0.90
C ARG A 161 -0.11 -12.65 -1.58
N ILE A 162 0.94 -12.50 -0.79
CA ILE A 162 2.28 -12.13 -1.27
C ILE A 162 3.27 -13.21 -0.86
N ILE A 163 3.94 -13.83 -1.83
CA ILE A 163 5.08 -14.71 -1.54
C ILE A 163 6.33 -13.85 -1.43
N ILE A 164 7.09 -14.07 -0.36
CA ILE A 164 8.30 -13.31 -0.06
C ILE A 164 9.46 -14.29 0.17
N TYR A 165 10.63 -13.95 -0.37
CA TYR A 165 11.88 -14.68 -0.16
C TYR A 165 13.03 -13.69 0.03
N ASN A 166 13.86 -13.89 1.05
CA ASN A 166 15.00 -13.00 1.37
C ASN A 166 14.62 -11.51 1.49
N SER A 167 13.50 -11.19 2.14
CA SER A 167 13.00 -9.80 2.28
C SER A 167 12.68 -9.10 0.96
N VAL A 168 12.39 -9.88 -0.09
CA VAL A 168 11.91 -9.39 -1.39
C VAL A 168 10.59 -10.10 -1.74
N PRO A 169 9.48 -9.35 -1.92
CA PRO A 169 8.26 -9.89 -2.51
C PRO A 169 8.55 -10.40 -3.92
N VAL A 170 8.20 -11.65 -4.22
CA VAL A 170 8.51 -12.27 -5.52
C VAL A 170 7.27 -12.49 -6.37
N MET A 171 6.09 -12.57 -5.75
CA MET A 171 4.84 -12.76 -6.47
C MET A 171 3.64 -12.36 -5.60
N ALA A 172 2.61 -11.79 -6.19
CA ALA A 172 1.38 -11.45 -5.48
C ALA A 172 0.13 -11.87 -6.26
N GLN A 173 -0.96 -12.12 -5.53
CA GLN A 173 -2.29 -12.31 -6.11
C GLN A 173 -3.38 -11.80 -5.17
N LEU A 174 -4.45 -11.27 -5.74
CA LEU A 174 -5.72 -11.05 -5.07
C LEU A 174 -6.50 -12.37 -5.08
N ARG A 175 -7.08 -12.76 -3.96
CA ARG A 175 -7.98 -13.92 -3.88
C ARG A 175 -9.39 -13.44 -3.60
N LEU A 176 -10.32 -13.81 -4.46
CA LEU A 176 -11.70 -13.38 -4.40
C LEU A 176 -12.60 -14.53 -3.95
N PRO A 177 -13.40 -14.33 -2.88
CA PRO A 177 -14.47 -15.24 -2.48
C PRO A 177 -15.55 -15.39 -3.55
N THR A 178 -16.00 -16.62 -3.76
CA THR A 178 -17.08 -16.99 -4.67
C THR A 178 -18.20 -17.74 -3.95
N LYS A 179 -19.33 -17.93 -4.65
CA LYS A 179 -20.43 -18.78 -4.17
C LYS A 179 -19.98 -20.22 -3.93
N GLU A 180 -19.17 -20.75 -4.83
CA GLU A 180 -18.60 -22.10 -4.74
C GLU A 180 -17.73 -22.27 -3.49
N SER A 181 -16.91 -21.27 -3.18
CA SER A 181 -16.09 -21.25 -1.95
C SER A 181 -16.86 -20.98 -0.66
N SER A 182 -18.18 -20.84 -0.73
CA SER A 182 -19.03 -20.41 0.39
C SER A 182 -18.57 -19.09 1.01
N GLY A 183 -18.06 -18.17 0.18
CA GLY A 183 -17.56 -16.87 0.62
C GLY A 183 -16.17 -16.89 1.26
N ARG A 184 -15.28 -17.79 0.81
CA ARG A 184 -13.89 -17.90 1.31
C ARG A 184 -12.87 -17.62 0.22
N ALA A 185 -11.79 -16.91 0.56
CA ALA A 185 -10.66 -16.63 -0.33
C ALA A 185 -9.71 -17.86 -0.50
N ASN A 186 -10.29 -19.05 -0.75
CA ASN A 186 -9.56 -20.30 -0.90
C ASN A 186 -9.74 -20.87 -2.32
N LEU A 187 -8.66 -20.85 -3.11
CA LEU A 187 -8.65 -21.32 -4.50
C LEU A 187 -9.02 -22.80 -4.64
N HIS A 188 -8.68 -23.65 -3.67
CA HIS A 188 -9.03 -25.08 -3.71
C HIS A 188 -10.54 -25.31 -3.50
N GLN A 189 -11.21 -24.40 -2.78
CA GLN A 189 -12.65 -24.44 -2.55
C GLN A 189 -13.44 -23.70 -3.65
N GLY A 190 -12.80 -23.28 -4.76
CA GLY A 190 -13.47 -22.53 -5.83
C GLY A 190 -13.36 -21.01 -5.69
N GLY A 191 -12.44 -20.50 -4.86
CA GLY A 191 -12.08 -19.09 -4.90
C GLY A 191 -11.34 -18.73 -6.19
N ILE A 192 -11.41 -17.47 -6.60
CA ILE A 192 -10.68 -16.96 -7.77
C ILE A 192 -9.33 -16.42 -7.32
N GLY A 193 -8.27 -16.72 -8.07
CA GLY A 193 -6.97 -16.07 -7.90
C GLY A 193 -6.72 -15.10 -9.04
N VAL A 194 -6.28 -13.88 -8.74
CA VAL A 194 -5.96 -12.86 -9.74
C VAL A 194 -4.54 -12.39 -9.50
N GLY A 195 -3.63 -12.59 -10.45
CA GLY A 195 -2.25 -12.11 -10.37
C GLY A 195 -2.22 -10.59 -10.19
N ILE A 196 -1.20 -10.10 -9.51
CA ILE A 196 -0.96 -8.67 -9.33
C ILE A 196 0.45 -8.37 -9.81
N ASP A 197 0.57 -7.37 -10.69
CA ASP A 197 1.85 -6.84 -11.09
C ASP A 197 2.56 -6.19 -9.89
N LEU A 198 3.78 -6.64 -9.59
CA LEU A 198 4.48 -6.17 -8.40
C LEU A 198 4.90 -4.70 -8.51
N GLY A 199 5.15 -4.18 -9.72
CA GLY A 199 5.54 -2.79 -9.97
C GLY A 199 4.41 -1.81 -9.70
N THR A 200 3.27 -2.06 -10.36
CA THR A 200 2.13 -1.13 -10.42
C THR A 200 1.04 -1.42 -9.38
N GLY A 201 0.92 -2.67 -8.90
CA GLY A 201 -0.19 -3.10 -8.06
C GLY A 201 -1.50 -3.28 -8.82
N ILE A 202 -1.45 -3.37 -10.16
CA ILE A 202 -2.61 -3.60 -11.01
C ILE A 202 -2.82 -5.10 -11.19
N THR A 203 -4.08 -5.56 -11.13
CA THR A 203 -4.41 -6.95 -11.40
C THR A 203 -4.19 -7.32 -12.87
N THR A 204 -3.66 -8.51 -13.12
CA THR A 204 -3.27 -8.97 -14.46
C THR A 204 -4.15 -10.11 -14.94
N THR A 205 -3.75 -11.36 -14.68
CA THR A 205 -4.44 -12.56 -15.16
C THR A 205 -5.24 -13.18 -14.03
N ALA A 206 -6.43 -13.71 -14.33
CA ALA A 206 -7.24 -14.42 -13.35
C ALA A 206 -7.39 -15.89 -13.65
N ILE A 207 -7.53 -16.68 -12.58
CA ILE A 207 -7.74 -18.11 -12.61
C ILE A 207 -8.91 -18.52 -11.72
N HIS A 208 -9.66 -19.52 -12.17
CA HIS A 208 -10.68 -20.19 -11.39
C HIS A 208 -10.57 -21.70 -11.63
N ARG A 209 -10.47 -22.50 -10.55
CA ARG A 209 -10.20 -23.95 -10.65
C ARG A 209 -8.97 -24.28 -11.53
N GLY A 210 -7.97 -23.42 -11.51
CA GLY A 210 -6.73 -23.57 -12.31
C GLY A 210 -6.87 -23.22 -13.79
N ARG A 211 -8.06 -22.82 -14.26
CA ARG A 211 -8.30 -22.38 -15.64
C ARG A 211 -8.32 -20.86 -15.71
N LEU A 212 -7.87 -20.30 -16.84
CA LEU A 212 -7.88 -18.86 -17.08
C LEU A 212 -9.30 -18.36 -17.24
N ILE A 213 -9.58 -17.20 -16.65
CA ILE A 213 -10.84 -16.47 -16.79
C ILE A 213 -10.55 -14.98 -16.93
N GLU A 214 -11.43 -14.25 -17.63
CA GLU A 214 -11.32 -12.79 -17.79
C GLU A 214 -12.31 -12.05 -16.90
N TYR A 215 -13.48 -12.64 -16.68
CA TYR A 215 -14.60 -12.04 -15.97
C TYR A 215 -14.93 -12.80 -14.69
N VAL A 216 -15.51 -12.09 -13.72
CA VAL A 216 -16.12 -12.70 -12.54
C VAL A 216 -17.21 -13.69 -12.99
N PRO A 217 -17.21 -14.96 -12.54
CA PRO A 217 -18.23 -15.94 -12.90
C PRO A 217 -19.64 -15.43 -12.62
N GLY A 218 -20.48 -15.39 -13.66
CA GLY A 218 -21.85 -14.89 -13.57
C GLY A 218 -22.00 -13.37 -13.58
N ALA A 219 -20.93 -12.61 -13.83
CA ALA A 219 -20.97 -11.15 -13.97
C ALA A 219 -20.09 -10.68 -15.14
N ARG A 220 -20.44 -9.54 -15.76
CA ARG A 220 -19.65 -8.92 -16.84
C ARG A 220 -18.57 -7.96 -16.31
N LEU A 221 -17.93 -8.33 -15.22
CA LEU A 221 -16.90 -7.52 -14.55
C LEU A 221 -15.52 -8.10 -14.82
N LEU A 222 -14.64 -7.30 -15.41
CA LEU A 222 -13.29 -7.70 -15.77
C LEU A 222 -12.41 -7.81 -14.53
N LEU A 223 -11.63 -8.90 -14.42
CA LEU A 223 -10.73 -9.13 -13.29
C LEU A 223 -9.36 -8.48 -13.46
N LYS A 224 -8.99 -8.14 -14.70
CA LYS A 224 -7.78 -7.41 -15.06
C LYS A 224 -7.98 -5.90 -14.91
N GLY A 225 -6.92 -5.17 -14.54
CA GLY A 225 -6.91 -3.70 -14.52
C GLY A 225 -7.41 -3.08 -13.21
N LEU A 226 -7.71 -3.89 -12.20
CA LEU A 226 -8.08 -3.39 -10.88
C LEU A 226 -6.83 -2.90 -10.15
N GLN A 227 -6.77 -1.60 -9.85
CA GLN A 227 -5.72 -1.01 -9.03
C GLN A 227 -5.92 -1.40 -7.56
N ILE A 228 -4.93 -2.05 -6.97
CA ILE A 228 -4.90 -2.29 -5.52
C ILE A 228 -4.46 -0.99 -4.82
N PRO A 229 -5.24 -0.48 -3.84
CA PRO A 229 -4.87 0.73 -3.11
C PRO A 229 -3.69 0.47 -2.18
N GLU A 230 -2.91 1.53 -1.90
CA GLU A 230 -1.81 1.50 -0.93
C GLU A 230 -0.73 0.43 -1.24
N TRP A 231 -0.51 0.13 -2.52
CA TRP A 231 0.32 -0.99 -2.96
C TRP A 231 1.76 -0.98 -2.39
N LYS A 232 2.41 0.19 -2.38
CA LYS A 232 3.74 0.36 -1.79
C LYS A 232 3.76 0.00 -0.30
N GLU A 233 2.73 0.41 0.45
CA GLU A 233 2.62 0.08 1.88
C GLU A 233 2.28 -1.40 2.10
N ILE A 234 1.50 -2.03 1.22
CA ILE A 234 1.24 -3.47 1.24
C ILE A 234 2.54 -4.28 1.11
N LEU A 235 3.39 -3.95 0.13
CA LEU A 235 4.68 -4.62 -0.07
C LEU A 235 5.60 -4.47 1.16
N LYS A 236 5.68 -3.24 1.69
CA LYS A 236 6.46 -2.92 2.89
C LYS A 236 5.96 -3.69 4.11
N LEU A 237 4.64 -3.73 4.34
CA LEU A 237 4.00 -4.46 5.42
C LEU A 237 4.32 -5.96 5.34
N ALA A 238 4.30 -6.52 4.13
CA ALA A 238 4.63 -7.92 3.90
C ALA A 238 6.09 -8.23 4.28
N ILE A 239 7.04 -7.37 3.91
CA ILE A 239 8.46 -7.52 4.28
C ILE A 239 8.66 -7.37 5.80
N GLN A 240 7.98 -6.41 6.44
CA GLN A 240 8.04 -6.27 7.89
C GLN A 240 7.52 -7.52 8.61
N ALA A 241 6.41 -8.10 8.13
CA ALA A 241 5.88 -9.35 8.66
C ALA A 241 6.87 -10.51 8.51
N GLN A 242 7.62 -10.55 7.40
CA GLN A 242 8.69 -11.51 7.20
C GLN A 242 9.81 -11.37 8.26
N ILE A 243 10.32 -10.15 8.43
CA ILE A 243 11.41 -9.86 9.38
C ILE A 243 11.00 -10.26 10.81
N VAL A 244 9.78 -9.93 11.21
CA VAL A 244 9.26 -10.22 12.55
C VAL A 244 9.05 -11.72 12.77
N SER A 245 8.56 -12.44 11.75
CA SER A 245 8.33 -13.89 11.83
C SER A 245 9.60 -14.73 11.73
N ARG A 246 10.71 -14.15 11.26
CA ARG A 246 11.98 -14.84 11.00
C ARG A 246 11.84 -16.02 10.03
N LEU A 247 10.82 -16.00 9.19
CA LEU A 247 10.67 -16.94 8.07
C LEU A 247 11.33 -16.32 6.85
N ASN A 248 12.31 -17.00 6.28
CA ASN A 248 12.99 -16.46 5.10
C ASN A 248 12.22 -16.75 3.80
N PHE A 249 11.30 -17.73 3.80
CA PHE A 249 10.32 -17.99 2.74
C PHE A 249 8.92 -18.14 3.35
N LEU A 250 7.95 -17.32 2.94
CA LEU A 250 6.57 -17.42 3.41
C LEU A 250 5.58 -16.78 2.44
N GLY A 251 4.30 -17.10 2.61
CA GLY A 251 3.18 -16.29 2.12
C GLY A 251 2.66 -15.40 3.23
N VAL A 252 2.40 -14.14 2.92
CA VAL A 252 1.72 -13.18 3.81
C VAL A 252 0.36 -12.86 3.19
N ASP A 253 -0.71 -13.04 3.96
CA ASP A 253 -2.06 -12.77 3.52
C ASP A 253 -2.56 -11.48 4.18
N ILE A 254 -2.74 -10.43 3.37
CA ILE A 254 -3.14 -9.08 3.81
C ILE A 254 -4.56 -8.80 3.33
N ALA A 255 -5.42 -8.31 4.23
CA ALA A 255 -6.74 -7.81 3.87
C ALA A 255 -6.77 -6.27 3.98
N ILE A 256 -7.71 -5.66 3.27
CA ILE A 256 -7.95 -4.21 3.36
C ILE A 256 -9.31 -3.98 4.00
N ASP A 257 -9.29 -3.54 5.25
CA ASP A 257 -10.47 -3.13 6.00
C ASP A 257 -10.86 -1.70 5.61
N ARG A 258 -12.16 -1.48 5.39
CA ARG A 258 -12.67 -0.15 5.00
C ARG A 258 -12.41 0.95 6.04
N GLU A 259 -12.30 0.60 7.32
CA GLU A 259 -12.15 1.54 8.44
C GLU A 259 -10.74 1.48 9.05
N LYS A 260 -10.12 0.30 9.12
CA LYS A 260 -8.77 0.12 9.71
C LYS A 260 -7.63 0.15 8.70
N GLY A 261 -7.90 0.11 7.40
CA GLY A 261 -6.88 0.00 6.36
C GLY A 261 -6.26 -1.40 6.29
N LEU A 262 -4.95 -1.46 6.10
CA LEU A 262 -4.22 -2.72 5.89
C LEU A 262 -4.16 -3.57 7.16
N ILE A 263 -4.51 -4.86 7.05
CA ILE A 263 -4.50 -5.81 8.16
C ILE A 263 -3.81 -7.10 7.72
N ILE A 264 -2.83 -7.57 8.49
CA ILE A 264 -2.25 -8.90 8.30
C ILE A 264 -3.23 -9.93 8.88
N SER A 265 -3.72 -10.81 8.00
CA SER A 265 -4.69 -11.84 8.38
C SER A 265 -4.04 -13.18 8.73
N GLU A 266 -3.02 -13.59 7.98
CA GLU A 266 -2.34 -14.87 8.16
C GLU A 266 -0.89 -14.82 7.66
N LEU A 267 -0.01 -15.57 8.33
CA LEU A 267 1.32 -15.92 7.82
C LEU A 267 1.33 -17.40 7.50
N ASN A 268 1.70 -17.75 6.27
CA ASN A 268 1.71 -19.12 5.81
C ASN A 268 3.14 -19.56 5.50
N ALA A 269 3.71 -20.46 6.31
CA ALA A 269 5.04 -21.00 6.07
C ALA A 269 5.11 -21.91 4.83
N ARG A 270 3.96 -22.42 4.35
CA ARG A 270 3.84 -23.38 3.23
C ARG A 270 2.86 -22.86 2.16
N PRO A 271 3.07 -21.67 1.58
CA PRO A 271 2.12 -21.06 0.67
C PRO A 271 1.88 -21.92 -0.59
N GLY A 272 0.61 -21.98 -1.02
CA GLY A 272 0.21 -22.69 -2.24
C GLY A 272 0.84 -22.11 -3.50
N LEU A 273 1.01 -22.95 -4.53
CA LEU A 273 1.76 -22.63 -5.74
C LEU A 273 0.90 -22.22 -6.94
N SER A 274 -0.42 -22.21 -6.80
CA SER A 274 -1.38 -21.77 -7.84
C SER A 274 -1.20 -20.30 -8.24
N ILE A 275 -0.57 -19.51 -7.37
CA ILE A 275 -0.18 -18.12 -7.66
C ILE A 275 0.70 -17.98 -8.92
N GLN A 276 1.47 -19.02 -9.26
CA GLN A 276 2.25 -19.08 -10.51
C GLN A 276 1.35 -19.03 -11.74
N ILE A 277 0.22 -19.73 -11.67
CA ILE A 277 -0.76 -19.80 -12.75
C ILE A 277 -1.47 -18.45 -12.85
N ALA A 278 -1.87 -17.86 -11.72
CA ALA A 278 -2.50 -16.54 -11.67
C ALA A 278 -1.60 -15.43 -12.24
N ASN A 279 -0.28 -15.58 -12.14
CA ASN A 279 0.69 -14.61 -12.67
C ASN A 279 1.29 -15.00 -14.03
N LEU A 280 0.89 -16.15 -14.60
CA LEU A 280 1.49 -16.75 -15.81
C LEU A 280 3.04 -16.75 -15.77
N SER A 281 3.61 -16.96 -14.58
CA SER A 281 5.04 -16.77 -14.34
C SER A 281 5.59 -17.86 -13.41
N PRO A 282 6.70 -18.52 -13.78
CA PRO A 282 7.33 -19.53 -12.93
C PRO A 282 7.93 -18.91 -11.66
N LEU A 283 7.58 -19.45 -10.50
CA LEU A 283 8.07 -18.95 -9.21
C LEU A 283 9.55 -19.29 -8.98
N ALA A 284 10.05 -20.42 -9.50
CA ALA A 284 11.45 -20.79 -9.24
C ALA A 284 12.44 -19.80 -9.86
N ASP A 285 12.16 -19.28 -11.06
CA ASP A 285 13.00 -18.24 -11.70
C ASP A 285 13.08 -16.99 -10.82
N ARG A 286 11.93 -16.53 -10.31
CA ARG A 286 11.87 -15.35 -9.45
C ARG A 286 12.62 -15.55 -8.13
N LEU A 287 12.48 -16.73 -7.51
CA LEU A 287 13.20 -17.08 -6.29
C LEU A 287 14.72 -17.14 -6.50
N LEU A 288 15.17 -17.65 -7.66
CA LEU A 288 16.60 -17.71 -8.00
C LEU A 288 17.22 -16.32 -8.12
N ARG A 289 16.52 -15.36 -8.75
CA ARG A 289 17.02 -13.98 -8.93
C ARG A 289 17.30 -13.24 -7.62
N VAL A 290 16.55 -13.56 -6.56
CA VAL A 290 16.71 -12.92 -5.24
C VAL A 290 17.46 -13.80 -4.25
N LYS A 291 17.93 -14.97 -4.68
CA LYS A 291 18.66 -15.91 -3.82
C LYS A 291 19.97 -15.27 -3.37
N GLY A 292 20.23 -15.26 -2.06
CA GLY A 292 21.46 -14.74 -1.48
C GLY A 292 21.47 -13.22 -1.24
N LEU A 293 20.43 -12.50 -1.68
CA LEU A 293 20.29 -11.08 -1.35
C LEU A 293 20.09 -10.90 0.17
N LYS A 294 20.74 -9.87 0.73
CA LYS A 294 20.60 -9.47 2.14
C LYS A 294 19.97 -8.09 2.21
N ILE A 295 18.65 -8.04 2.37
CA ILE A 295 17.91 -6.78 2.47
C ILE A 295 17.62 -6.46 3.93
N LYS A 296 18.17 -5.33 4.40
CA LYS A 296 17.94 -4.81 5.76
C LYS A 296 16.83 -3.76 5.84
N ASN A 297 16.52 -3.08 4.73
CA ASN A 297 15.52 -2.01 4.68
C ASN A 297 14.29 -2.48 3.88
N PRO A 298 13.07 -2.51 4.49
CA PRO A 298 11.84 -2.88 3.79
C PRO A 298 11.56 -2.07 2.51
N LEU A 299 11.86 -0.77 2.50
CA LEU A 299 11.67 0.07 1.31
C LEU A 299 12.56 -0.38 0.14
N LYS A 300 13.82 -0.73 0.45
CA LYS A 300 14.75 -1.27 -0.55
C LYS A 300 14.27 -2.62 -1.09
N GLY A 301 13.73 -3.48 -0.23
CA GLY A 301 13.17 -4.78 -0.64
C GLY A 301 11.96 -4.63 -1.55
N ALA A 302 11.06 -3.69 -1.23
CA ALA A 302 9.91 -3.38 -2.07
C ALA A 302 10.36 -2.83 -3.43
N LYS A 303 11.32 -1.90 -3.46
CA LYS A 303 11.86 -1.35 -4.70
C LYS A 303 12.51 -2.42 -5.60
N ILE A 304 13.38 -3.26 -5.04
CA ILE A 304 13.98 -4.40 -5.78
C ILE A 304 12.90 -5.34 -6.32
N SER A 305 11.85 -5.62 -5.54
CA SER A 305 10.71 -6.42 -6.00
C SER A 305 10.03 -5.78 -7.21
N GLN A 306 9.75 -4.48 -7.14
CA GLN A 306 9.10 -3.73 -8.22
C GLN A 306 9.96 -3.75 -9.49
N ASP A 307 11.26 -3.47 -9.37
CA ASP A 307 12.17 -3.37 -10.50
C ASP A 307 12.46 -4.73 -11.16
N LEU A 308 12.54 -5.81 -10.37
CA LEU A 308 12.82 -7.15 -10.90
C LEU A 308 11.58 -7.87 -11.45
N PHE A 309 10.39 -7.58 -10.91
CA PHE A 309 9.20 -8.41 -11.11
C PHE A 309 7.93 -7.64 -11.49
N GLY A 310 7.98 -6.32 -11.53
CA GLY A 310 6.95 -5.49 -12.17
C GLY A 310 7.11 -5.46 -13.69
N GLY A 311 6.06 -5.02 -14.38
CA GLY A 311 6.15 -4.57 -15.77
C GLY A 311 7.00 -3.31 -15.92
N GLU A 312 7.05 -2.74 -17.12
CA GLU A 312 7.65 -1.42 -17.33
C GLU A 312 6.87 -0.38 -16.51
N VAL A 313 7.38 -0.08 -15.33
CA VAL A 313 6.92 1.04 -14.53
C VAL A 313 7.62 2.25 -15.12
N GLU A 314 6.87 3.18 -15.72
CA GLU A 314 7.40 4.53 -15.94
C GLU A 314 7.74 5.11 -14.57
N GLU A 315 9.02 5.03 -14.20
CA GLU A 315 9.49 5.69 -13.00
C GLU A 315 9.28 7.18 -13.18
N THR A 316 8.46 7.79 -12.32
CA THR A 316 8.42 9.25 -12.26
C THR A 316 9.82 9.73 -11.86
N LEU A 317 10.41 10.63 -12.65
CA LEU A 317 11.74 11.22 -12.43
C LEU A 317 11.98 11.70 -10.99
N GLU A 318 10.91 12.04 -10.28
CA GLU A 318 10.91 12.41 -8.87
C GLU A 318 11.34 11.27 -7.94
N GLU A 319 10.91 10.04 -8.22
CA GLU A 319 11.24 8.85 -7.42
C GLU A 319 12.69 8.39 -7.61
N VAL A 320 13.24 8.59 -8.81
CA VAL A 320 14.63 8.22 -9.15
C VAL A 320 15.63 9.23 -8.60
N SER A 321 15.33 10.52 -8.75
CA SER A 321 16.27 11.60 -8.39
C SER A 321 16.14 12.08 -6.95
N GLY A 322 15.03 11.78 -6.27
CA GLY A 322 14.67 12.36 -4.96
C GLY A 322 14.43 13.88 -5.01
N LYS A 323 14.43 14.48 -6.21
CA LYS A 323 14.18 15.90 -6.46
C LYS A 323 12.81 16.05 -7.10
N LYS A 324 12.10 17.10 -6.72
CA LYS A 324 10.81 17.41 -7.32
C LYS A 324 10.98 17.96 -8.72
N VAL A 325 10.10 17.58 -9.64
CA VAL A 325 10.11 18.09 -11.02
C VAL A 325 9.23 19.33 -11.08
N ILE A 326 9.78 20.43 -11.57
CA ILE A 326 9.10 21.72 -11.74
C ILE A 326 9.11 22.15 -13.21
N GLY A 327 8.11 22.91 -13.64
CA GLY A 327 8.02 23.48 -14.98
C GLY A 327 8.87 24.73 -15.17
N ILE A 328 8.82 25.30 -16.38
CA ILE A 328 9.48 26.59 -16.70
C ILE A 328 8.80 27.79 -16.06
N ASN A 329 7.55 27.63 -15.60
CA ASN A 329 6.79 28.62 -14.83
C ASN A 329 6.14 27.90 -13.65
N GLU A 330 6.27 28.46 -12.45
CA GLU A 330 5.76 27.85 -11.22
C GLU A 330 5.06 28.89 -10.34
N PRO A 331 3.93 28.54 -9.70
CA PRO A 331 3.37 29.36 -8.64
C PRO A 331 4.28 29.31 -7.42
N ILE A 332 4.55 30.48 -6.85
CA ILE A 332 5.30 30.65 -5.61
C ILE A 332 4.48 31.45 -4.61
N GLU A 333 4.74 31.23 -3.33
CA GLU A 333 4.16 32.03 -2.23
C GLU A 333 5.28 32.76 -1.49
N ILE A 334 5.19 34.07 -1.42
CA ILE A 334 6.16 34.90 -0.70
C ILE A 334 5.59 35.17 0.70
N PRO A 335 6.29 34.86 1.80
CA PRO A 335 5.87 35.26 3.14
C PRO A 335 5.74 36.79 3.21
N ASP A 336 4.58 37.27 3.64
CA ASP A 336 4.27 38.69 3.72
C ASP A 336 3.78 39.01 5.15
N ARG A 337 4.31 40.10 5.73
CA ARG A 337 3.97 40.52 7.09
C ARG A 337 2.52 41.01 7.21
N GLN A 338 1.91 41.51 6.12
CA GLN A 338 0.55 42.04 6.14
C GLN A 338 -0.52 40.98 5.87
N SER A 339 -0.30 40.13 4.85
CA SER A 339 -1.31 39.18 4.36
C SER A 339 -0.97 37.70 4.60
N GLY A 340 0.09 37.44 5.38
CA GLY A 340 0.65 36.11 5.68
C GLY A 340 1.44 35.52 4.51
N LYS A 341 0.82 35.46 3.32
CA LYS A 341 1.45 34.98 2.08
C LYS A 341 0.93 35.71 0.84
N TYR A 342 1.86 36.09 -0.05
CA TYR A 342 1.58 36.68 -1.35
C TYR A 342 1.83 35.65 -2.48
N PRO A 343 0.78 35.13 -3.14
CA PRO A 343 0.94 34.22 -4.27
C PRO A 343 1.32 34.98 -5.55
N THR A 344 2.25 34.45 -6.34
CA THR A 344 2.57 34.98 -7.68
C THR A 344 3.17 33.90 -8.57
N MET A 345 3.30 34.15 -9.87
CA MET A 345 4.02 33.26 -10.78
C MET A 345 5.47 33.69 -10.94
N ALA A 346 6.37 32.74 -10.75
CA ALA A 346 7.77 32.92 -11.07
C ALA A 346 8.14 32.22 -12.38
N LYS A 347 9.05 32.85 -13.13
CA LYS A 347 9.76 32.19 -14.22
C LYS A 347 10.94 31.41 -13.64
N ILE A 348 11.04 30.13 -13.98
CA ILE A 348 12.20 29.30 -13.63
C ILE A 348 13.25 29.49 -14.71
N ASP A 349 14.39 30.07 -14.36
CA ASP A 349 15.44 30.44 -15.32
C ASP A 349 16.78 29.86 -14.90
N THR A 350 17.15 28.73 -15.53
CA THR A 350 18.42 28.05 -15.27
C THR A 350 19.63 28.83 -15.80
N GLY A 351 19.43 29.82 -16.68
CA GLY A 351 20.48 30.73 -17.15
C GLY A 351 20.79 31.83 -16.14
N ALA A 352 19.80 32.26 -15.36
CA ALA A 352 20.01 33.23 -14.28
C ALA A 352 20.76 32.58 -13.10
N TYR A 353 21.87 33.17 -12.66
CA TYR A 353 22.59 32.63 -11.49
C TYR A 353 21.78 32.76 -10.19
N ARG A 354 21.12 33.90 -10.00
CA ARG A 354 20.51 34.31 -8.72
C ARG A 354 19.07 34.77 -8.95
N THR A 355 18.21 34.51 -7.96
CA THR A 355 16.81 34.95 -7.98
C THR A 355 16.69 36.47 -8.04
N THR A 356 15.72 36.98 -8.79
CA THR A 356 15.47 38.41 -9.00
C THR A 356 13.99 38.71 -8.80
N ILE A 357 13.70 39.79 -8.08
CA ILE A 357 12.37 40.35 -7.86
C ILE A 357 12.25 41.72 -8.53
N SER A 358 11.06 42.05 -9.04
CA SER A 358 10.79 43.35 -9.65
C SER A 358 10.76 44.46 -8.60
N THR A 359 11.24 45.65 -8.96
CA THR A 359 11.22 46.84 -8.08
C THR A 359 9.82 47.15 -7.57
N ASN A 360 8.78 46.98 -8.40
CA ASN A 360 7.41 47.24 -8.02
C ASN A 360 6.90 46.24 -6.97
N LEU A 361 7.17 44.94 -7.17
CA LEU A 361 6.75 43.91 -6.23
C LEU A 361 7.54 43.99 -4.92
N ALA A 362 8.84 44.29 -4.99
CA ALA A 362 9.67 44.52 -3.80
C ALA A 362 9.10 45.69 -2.96
N ARG A 363 8.72 46.80 -3.61
CA ARG A 363 8.11 47.94 -2.93
C ARG A 363 6.76 47.60 -2.31
N GLN A 364 5.91 46.85 -3.02
CA GLN A 364 4.61 46.41 -2.53
C GLN A 364 4.73 45.54 -1.27
N LEU A 365 5.76 44.69 -1.20
CA LEU A 365 5.97 43.76 -0.09
C LEU A 365 6.85 44.35 1.03
N GLY A 366 7.23 45.64 0.93
CA GLY A 366 8.10 46.30 1.92
C GLY A 366 9.54 45.78 1.93
N LEU A 367 9.99 45.14 0.84
CA LEU A 367 11.33 44.57 0.68
C LEU A 367 12.32 45.59 0.10
N ASN A 368 12.43 46.76 0.72
CA ASN A 368 13.17 47.91 0.16
C ASN A 368 14.57 48.11 0.76
N GLU A 369 14.91 47.40 1.82
CA GLU A 369 16.20 47.56 2.51
C GLU A 369 17.29 46.76 1.79
N ALA A 370 18.07 47.47 0.97
CA ALA A 370 19.23 46.89 0.31
C ALA A 370 20.35 46.60 1.32
N MET A 371 20.75 45.34 1.45
CA MET A 371 21.89 44.95 2.28
C MET A 371 23.21 45.38 1.68
N ARG A 372 23.32 45.29 0.35
CA ARG A 372 24.52 45.64 -0.43
C ARG A 372 24.17 45.84 -1.90
N TYR A 373 25.08 46.48 -2.62
CA TYR A 373 25.00 46.63 -4.07
C TYR A 373 26.03 45.75 -4.75
N LYS A 374 25.71 45.25 -5.94
CA LYS A 374 26.66 44.49 -6.75
C LYS A 374 26.51 44.85 -8.21
N LYS A 375 27.64 45.12 -8.88
CA LYS A 375 27.71 45.24 -10.33
C LYS A 375 27.48 43.87 -10.98
N VAL A 376 26.50 43.80 -11.87
CA VAL A 376 26.09 42.61 -12.60
C VAL A 376 26.17 42.91 -14.09
N ARG A 377 26.72 41.97 -14.87
CA ARG A 377 26.72 42.04 -16.33
C ARG A 377 25.45 41.36 -16.84
N GLY A 378 24.51 42.15 -17.36
CA GLY A 378 23.29 41.68 -18.01
C GLY A 378 23.42 41.70 -19.54
N ALA A 379 22.31 41.39 -20.22
CA ALA A 379 22.26 41.42 -21.69
C ALA A 379 22.40 42.85 -22.28
N LEU A 380 22.07 43.88 -21.50
CA LEU A 380 22.07 45.30 -21.90
C LEU A 380 23.29 46.09 -21.38
N GLY A 381 24.23 45.45 -20.69
CA GLY A 381 25.43 46.11 -20.15
C GLY A 381 25.71 45.80 -18.69
N LEU A 382 26.56 46.63 -18.06
CA LEU A 382 26.88 46.58 -16.64
C LEU A 382 25.88 47.42 -15.84
N GLU A 383 25.21 46.80 -14.88
CA GLU A 383 24.21 47.45 -14.03
C GLU A 383 24.53 47.16 -12.57
N GLU A 384 24.40 48.17 -11.71
CA GLU A 384 24.53 47.99 -10.26
C GLU A 384 23.16 47.70 -9.65
N ARG A 385 23.02 46.52 -9.02
CA ARG A 385 21.74 46.04 -8.50
C ARG A 385 21.75 45.92 -6.97
N PRO A 386 20.68 46.38 -6.28
CA PRO A 386 20.52 46.13 -4.85
C PRO A 386 20.30 44.64 -4.59
N ILE A 387 20.84 44.16 -3.47
CA ILE A 387 20.64 42.81 -2.95
C ILE A 387 19.84 42.87 -1.65
N ILE A 388 18.79 42.06 -1.57
CA ILE A 388 17.92 41.93 -0.39
C ILE A 388 17.89 40.49 0.13
N GLU A 389 17.52 40.32 1.39
CA GLU A 389 17.06 39.01 1.87
C GLU A 389 15.69 38.70 1.28
N PHE A 390 15.52 37.48 0.80
CA PHE A 390 14.28 37.07 0.16
C PHE A 390 13.98 35.61 0.48
N SER A 391 12.74 35.35 0.88
CA SER A 391 12.24 33.99 1.08
C SER A 391 10.97 33.76 0.30
N PHE A 392 10.80 32.56 -0.25
CA PHE A 392 9.60 32.15 -0.97
C PHE A 392 9.38 30.65 -0.84
N ILE A 393 8.15 30.21 -1.02
CA ILE A 393 7.77 28.80 -1.04
C ILE A 393 7.58 28.37 -2.48
N LEU A 394 8.37 27.40 -2.92
CA LEU A 394 8.26 26.76 -4.23
C LEU A 394 7.95 25.28 -4.03
N ASP A 395 6.81 24.83 -4.55
CA ASP A 395 6.30 23.46 -4.39
C ASP A 395 6.46 22.90 -2.96
N LYS A 396 5.90 23.63 -2.00
CA LYS A 396 5.88 23.32 -0.54
C LYS A 396 7.23 23.33 0.15
N LYS A 397 8.32 23.75 -0.50
CA LYS A 397 9.63 23.95 0.13
C LYS A 397 9.90 25.43 0.33
N LEU A 398 10.28 25.81 1.55
CA LEU A 398 10.76 27.15 1.85
C LEU A 398 12.19 27.31 1.31
N VAL A 399 12.39 28.33 0.49
CA VAL A 399 13.68 28.74 -0.06
C VAL A 399 14.01 30.10 0.51
N SER A 400 15.11 30.19 1.25
CA SER A 400 15.67 31.45 1.76
C SER A 400 16.96 31.77 1.00
N THR A 401 17.02 32.96 0.41
CA THR A 401 18.11 33.37 -0.47
C THR A 401 18.35 34.87 -0.40
N GLU A 402 19.37 35.31 -1.13
CA GLU A 402 19.62 36.73 -1.36
C GLU A 402 19.25 37.03 -2.82
N ALA A 403 18.24 37.87 -3.03
CA ALA A 403 17.72 38.19 -4.36
C ALA A 403 18.19 39.57 -4.85
N PHE A 404 18.25 39.74 -6.17
CA PHE A 404 18.42 41.05 -6.78
C PHE A 404 17.07 41.77 -6.89
N ILE A 405 17.08 43.09 -6.70
CA ILE A 405 16.01 43.96 -7.20
C ILE A 405 16.43 44.46 -8.58
N ALA A 406 15.50 44.40 -9.54
CA ALA A 406 15.71 44.97 -10.88
C ALA A 406 14.39 45.53 -11.42
N ASP A 407 14.46 46.53 -12.29
CA ASP A 407 13.27 46.95 -13.04
C ASP A 407 12.89 45.86 -14.04
N ARG A 408 11.64 45.41 -13.92
CA ARG A 408 11.02 44.36 -14.74
C ARG A 408 9.61 44.76 -15.15
N SER A 409 9.28 46.05 -15.08
CA SER A 409 7.95 46.59 -15.37
C SER A 409 7.41 46.19 -16.75
N GLN A 410 8.29 46.04 -17.74
CA GLN A 410 7.96 45.62 -19.11
C GLN A 410 7.95 44.10 -19.33
N LEU A 411 8.22 43.30 -18.29
CA LEU A 411 8.35 41.85 -18.40
C LEU A 411 7.12 41.13 -17.82
N LYS A 412 6.81 39.97 -18.38
CA LYS A 412 5.64 39.16 -18.01
C LYS A 412 5.65 38.66 -16.55
N TYR A 413 6.84 38.44 -15.98
CA TYR A 413 7.00 37.85 -14.65
C TYR A 413 7.81 38.77 -13.74
N ASP A 414 7.22 39.09 -12.58
CA ASP A 414 7.84 39.89 -11.53
C ASP A 414 9.02 39.19 -10.86
N ILE A 415 9.05 37.85 -10.89
CA ILE A 415 10.09 37.04 -10.26
C ILE A 415 10.72 36.08 -11.25
N ILE A 416 12.05 36.02 -11.21
CA ILE A 416 12.86 34.97 -11.80
C ILE A 416 13.50 34.17 -10.67
N VAL A 417 13.33 32.85 -10.64
CA VAL A 417 14.09 31.96 -9.76
C VAL A 417 15.33 31.46 -10.50
N GLY A 418 16.50 31.79 -9.96
CA GLY A 418 17.79 31.45 -10.58
C GLY A 418 18.35 30.11 -10.11
N ARG A 419 19.30 29.55 -10.86
CA ARG A 419 19.87 28.21 -10.64
C ARG A 419 20.49 27.97 -9.26
N LYS A 420 20.92 29.02 -8.53
CA LYS A 420 21.42 28.90 -7.15
C LYS A 420 20.35 28.31 -6.20
N ASP A 421 19.09 28.64 -6.46
CA ASP A 421 17.95 28.31 -5.62
C ASP A 421 17.18 27.06 -6.12
N LEU A 422 17.52 26.56 -7.30
CA LEU A 422 16.89 25.39 -7.95
C LEU A 422 17.56 24.05 -7.64
N LYS A 423 18.61 24.02 -6.81
CA LYS A 423 19.47 22.83 -6.60
C LYS A 423 18.69 21.57 -6.16
N GLN A 424 17.57 21.74 -5.46
CA GLN A 424 16.72 20.66 -4.95
C GLN A 424 15.60 20.22 -5.89
N PHE A 425 15.57 20.78 -7.11
CA PHE A 425 14.52 20.56 -8.10
C PHE A 425 15.13 20.10 -9.43
N LEU A 426 14.32 19.48 -10.28
CA LEU A 426 14.60 19.21 -11.68
C LEU A 426 13.66 20.06 -12.54
N VAL A 427 14.19 20.74 -13.56
CA VAL A 427 13.38 21.59 -14.44
C VAL A 427 13.00 20.79 -15.68
N ASP A 428 11.70 20.64 -15.92
CA ASP A 428 11.14 19.99 -17.09
C ASP A 428 10.42 21.02 -17.98
N PRO A 429 10.98 21.38 -19.14
CA PRO A 429 10.36 22.32 -20.08
C PRO A 429 9.01 21.87 -20.65
N SER A 430 8.71 20.56 -20.62
CA SER A 430 7.44 20.03 -21.10
C SER A 430 6.29 20.18 -20.09
N LYS A 431 6.62 20.42 -18.81
CA LYS A 431 5.66 20.62 -17.73
C LYS A 431 5.06 22.03 -17.78
N ASN A 432 3.89 22.13 -18.42
CA ASN A 432 3.12 23.36 -18.48
C ASN A 432 2.19 23.49 -17.28
N ILE A 433 2.53 24.37 -16.33
CA ILE A 433 1.67 24.73 -15.22
C ILE A 433 0.97 26.04 -15.55
N PHE A 434 -0.33 25.96 -15.76
CA PHE A 434 -1.21 27.12 -15.84
C PHE A 434 -1.74 27.44 -14.44
N MET A 435 -1.78 28.72 -14.05
CA MET A 435 -2.46 29.11 -12.83
C MET A 435 -3.93 28.68 -12.91
N SER A 436 -4.43 27.99 -11.89
CA SER A 436 -5.87 27.78 -11.75
C SER A 436 -6.59 29.14 -11.68
N GLN A 437 -7.80 29.24 -12.26
CA GLN A 437 -8.64 30.45 -12.24
C GLN A 437 -8.76 31.06 -10.83
N ARG A 438 -8.82 30.20 -9.81
CA ARG A 438 -8.93 30.57 -8.39
C ARG A 438 -7.68 31.26 -7.82
N VAL A 439 -6.49 30.95 -8.34
CA VAL A 439 -5.23 31.61 -7.95
C VAL A 439 -5.08 32.92 -8.74
N LEU A 440 -5.47 32.93 -10.02
CA LEU A 440 -5.57 34.15 -10.83
C LEU A 440 -6.51 35.18 -10.19
N GLU A 441 -7.68 34.76 -9.69
CA GLU A 441 -8.64 35.62 -8.98
C GLU A 441 -8.04 36.22 -7.70
N LYS A 442 -7.37 35.41 -6.87
CA LYS A 442 -6.66 35.90 -5.67
C LYS A 442 -5.51 36.86 -5.98
N VAL A 443 -4.80 36.64 -7.09
CA VAL A 443 -3.73 37.54 -7.56
C VAL A 443 -4.32 38.85 -8.09
N LYS A 444 -5.47 38.82 -8.79
CA LYS A 444 -6.19 40.02 -9.24
C LYS A 444 -6.74 40.85 -8.07
N GLU A 445 -7.39 40.21 -7.11
CA GLU A 445 -7.86 40.86 -5.86
C GLU A 445 -6.74 41.59 -5.12
N LYS A 446 -5.57 40.95 -4.96
CA LYS A 446 -4.42 41.55 -4.26
C LYS A 446 -3.61 42.55 -5.10
N ARG A 447 -3.77 42.58 -6.42
CA ARG A 447 -3.14 43.57 -7.32
C ARG A 447 -3.98 44.83 -7.52
N GLY A 448 -5.22 44.87 -7.02
CA GLY A 448 -6.11 46.01 -7.23
C GLY A 448 -6.51 46.23 -8.70
N ILE A 449 -6.38 45.19 -9.54
CA ILE A 449 -6.76 45.24 -10.95
C ILE A 449 -8.08 44.49 -11.07
N LYS A 450 -9.17 45.23 -11.36
CA LYS A 450 -10.48 44.65 -11.68
C LYS A 450 -10.41 43.75 -12.91
#